data_AF-A0A535E3I4-F1
#
_entry.id   AF-A0A535E3I4-F1
#
_cell.length_a   1.000
_cell.length_b   1.000
_cell.length_c   1.000
_cell.angle_alpha   90.00
_cell.angle_beta   90.00
_cell.angle_gamma   90.00
#
_symmetry.space_group_name_H-M   'P 1'
#
loop_
_entity.id
_entity.type
_entity.pdbx_description
1 polymer ?
#
loop_
_entity_poly.entity_id
_entity_poly.type
_entity_poly.pdbx_seq_one_letter_code
_entity_poly.pdbx_strand_id
1 'polypeptide(L)' 'MRLSEATGSSSRGWEDAVAAAVKASDVKTPLGVEVARLWANWERGKLSRFHATVKVAYRQALKAPPRAKV' A
#
# COMPACT_ATOMS: atom_id res chain seq x y z
N MET A 1 6.14 8.27 13.07
CA MET A 1 5.70 7.83 11.72
C MET A 1 5.09 6.45 11.86
N ARG A 2 4.04 6.11 11.10
CA ARG A 2 3.52 4.73 11.04
C ARG A 2 3.68 4.17 9.63
N LEU A 3 3.69 2.85 9.55
CA LEU A 3 3.67 2.08 8.31
C LEU A 3 2.37 1.29 8.25
N SER A 4 1.72 1.28 7.10
CA SER A 4 0.61 0.37 6.79
C SER A 4 1.04 -0.59 5.70
N GLU A 5 1.00 -1.88 5.95
CA GLU A 5 1.27 -2.89 4.93
C GLU A 5 -0.01 -3.22 4.16
N ALA A 6 0.11 -3.33 2.84
CA ALA A 6 -0.99 -3.70 1.96
C ALA A 6 -0.48 -4.43 0.71
N THR A 7 -1.35 -5.25 0.11
CA THR A 7 -1.07 -5.95 -1.14
C THR A 7 -2.06 -5.52 -2.21
N GLY A 8 -1.55 -5.26 -3.40
CA GLY A 8 -2.32 -4.94 -4.59
C GLY A 8 -1.96 -5.84 -5.75
N SER A 9 -2.79 -5.83 -6.79
CA SER A 9 -2.52 -6.59 -8.01
C SER A 9 -3.08 -5.93 -9.26
N SER A 10 -2.48 -6.21 -10.41
CA SER A 10 -2.87 -5.69 -11.72
C SER A 10 -2.52 -6.68 -12.83
N SER A 11 -3.25 -6.66 -13.95
CA SER A 11 -2.87 -7.37 -15.18
C SER A 11 -1.95 -6.55 -16.09
N ARG A 12 -1.74 -5.26 -15.79
CA ARG A 12 -1.02 -4.32 -16.65
C ARG A 12 0.48 -4.19 -16.31
N GLY A 13 0.87 -4.44 -15.07
CA GLY A 13 2.27 -4.35 -14.61
C GLY A 13 2.40 -4.08 -13.12
N TRP A 14 3.64 -4.04 -12.61
CA TRP A 14 3.93 -3.82 -11.19
C TRP A 14 3.65 -2.39 -10.72
N GLU A 15 3.83 -1.37 -11.56
CA GLU A 15 3.50 0.03 -11.19
C GLU A 15 2.03 0.15 -10.80
N ASP A 16 1.14 -0.44 -11.60
CA ASP A 16 -0.29 -0.49 -11.30
C ASP A 16 -0.61 -1.36 -10.08
N ALA A 17 0.12 -2.46 -9.88
CA ALA A 17 -0.05 -3.29 -8.69
C ALA A 17 0.35 -2.53 -7.42
N VAL A 18 1.41 -1.73 -7.46
CA VAL A 18 1.84 -0.83 -6.38
C VAL A 18 0.79 0.25 -6.14
N ALA A 19 0.28 0.92 -7.18
CA ALA A 19 -0.78 1.91 -7.03
C ALA A 19 -2.05 1.30 -6.41
N ALA A 20 -2.42 0.09 -6.81
CA ALA A 20 -3.53 -0.66 -6.22
C ALA A 20 -3.26 -1.00 -4.74
N ALA A 21 -2.03 -1.37 -4.39
CA ALA A 21 -1.64 -1.67 -3.01
C ALA A 21 -1.69 -0.43 -2.12
N VAL A 22 -1.19 0.72 -2.61
CA VAL A 22 -1.27 2.00 -1.90
C VAL A 22 -2.73 2.39 -1.66
N LYS A 23 -3.59 2.25 -2.68
CA LYS A 23 -5.03 2.49 -2.53
C LYS A 23 -5.67 1.55 -1.50
N ALA A 24 -5.29 0.27 -1.49
CA ALA A 24 -5.80 -0.73 -0.56
C ALA A 24 -5.36 -0.49 0.90
N SER A 25 -4.29 0.28 1.14
CA SER A 25 -3.82 0.62 2.50
C SER A 25 -4.74 1.60 3.26
N ASP A 26 -5.71 2.24 2.58
CA ASP A 26 -6.61 3.28 3.11
C ASP A 26 -5.89 4.49 3.76
N VAL A 27 -4.60 4.67 3.44
CA VAL A 27 -3.82 5.82 3.88
C VAL A 27 -4.17 7.04 3.04
N LYS A 28 -4.80 8.05 3.66
CA LYS A 28 -5.26 9.28 2.97
C LYS A 28 -4.14 10.18 2.46
N THR A 29 -3.05 10.31 3.21
CA THR A 29 -1.91 11.17 2.88
C THR A 29 -0.60 10.39 3.01
N PRO A 30 -0.28 9.54 2.01
CA PRO A 30 0.95 8.77 2.01
C PRO A 30 2.16 9.70 1.84
N LEU A 31 3.23 9.42 2.57
CA LEU A 31 4.50 10.17 2.51
C LEU A 31 5.57 9.44 1.67
N GLY A 32 5.44 8.12 1.56
CA GLY A 32 6.41 7.26 0.89
C GLY A 32 5.91 5.83 0.84
N VAL A 33 6.48 5.05 -0.07
CA VAL A 33 6.11 3.66 -0.31
C VAL A 33 7.38 2.84 -0.43
N GLU A 34 7.50 1.80 0.39
CA GLU A 34 8.53 0.77 0.27
C GLU A 34 7.90 -0.47 -0.37
N VAL A 35 8.53 -0.99 -1.43
CA VAL A 35 8.10 -2.25 -2.05
C VAL A 35 8.75 -3.41 -1.29
N ALA A 36 7.96 -4.18 -0.56
CA ALA A 36 8.44 -5.29 0.25
C ALA A 36 8.60 -6.59 -0.56
N ARG A 37 7.69 -6.82 -1.52
CA ARG A 37 7.76 -7.99 -2.40
C ARG A 37 7.03 -7.73 -3.72
N LEU A 38 7.63 -8.20 -4.81
CA LEU A 38 6.99 -8.31 -6.12
C LEU A 38 6.90 -9.79 -6.50
N TRP A 39 5.74 -10.20 -7.02
CA TRP A 39 5.59 -11.50 -7.66
C TRP A 39 4.54 -11.41 -8.76
N ALA A 40 4.43 -12.47 -9.56
CA ALA A 40 3.43 -12.53 -10.61
C ALA A 40 3.04 -13.98 -10.92
N ASN A 41 1.82 -14.17 -11.40
CA ASN A 41 1.37 -15.45 -11.96
C ASN A 41 2.07 -15.71 -13.29
N TRP A 42 2.53 -16.94 -13.48
CA TRP A 42 3.07 -17.44 -14.73
C TRP A 42 2.06 -18.36 -15.40
N GLU A 43 1.44 -17.91 -16.49
CA GLU A 43 0.38 -18.63 -17.19
C GLU A 43 0.63 -18.60 -18.69
N ARG A 44 0.50 -19.76 -19.34
CA ARG A 44 0.66 -19.90 -20.80
C ARG A 44 1.99 -19.33 -21.32
N GLY A 45 3.07 -19.55 -20.56
CA GLY A 45 4.42 -19.12 -20.93
C GLY A 45 4.69 -17.63 -20.78
N LYS A 46 3.86 -16.88 -20.06
CA LYS A 46 4.07 -15.46 -19.78
C LYS A 46 3.54 -15.03 -18.41
N LEU A 47 3.93 -13.84 -17.99
CA LEU A 47 3.36 -13.19 -16.81
C LEU A 47 1.92 -12.73 -17.13
N SER A 48 0.97 -12.99 -16.22
CA SER A 48 -0.45 -12.65 -16.44
C SER A 48 -1.06 -11.75 -15.35
N ARG A 49 -0.65 -11.91 -14.08
CA ARG A 49 -1.12 -11.09 -12.95
C ARG A 49 0.05 -10.69 -12.10
N PHE A 50 0.27 -9.39 -11.96
CA PHE A 50 1.34 -8.79 -11.17
C PHE A 50 0.81 -8.45 -9.79
N HIS A 51 1.56 -8.79 -8.75
CA HIS A 51 1.25 -8.53 -7.36
C HIS A 51 2.39 -7.73 -6.71
N ALA A 52 2.02 -6.80 -5.84
CA ALA A 52 2.97 -6.02 -5.06
C ALA A 52 2.48 -5.95 -3.61
N THR A 53 3.35 -6.31 -2.66
CA THR A 53 3.18 -5.97 -1.24
C THR A 53 4.03 -4.76 -0.93
N VAL A 54 3.43 -3.76 -0.29
CA VAL A 54 4.08 -2.48 0.01
C VAL A 54 3.87 -2.09 1.46
N LYS A 55 4.80 -1.29 2.00
CA LYS A 55 4.62 -0.54 3.25
C LYS A 55 4.42 0.94 2.90
N VAL A 56 3.29 1.50 3.31
CA VAL A 56 2.95 2.90 3.08
C VAL A 56 3.23 3.70 4.35
N ALA A 57 4.15 4.66 4.26
CA ALA A 57 4.49 5.55 5.35
C ALA A 57 3.49 6.71 5.45
N TYR A 58 3.03 7.02 6.66
CA TYR A 58 2.11 8.13 6.89
C TYR A 58 2.28 8.79 8.26
N ARG A 59 1.80 10.04 8.37
CA ARG A 59 1.66 10.73 9.65
C ARG A 59 0.38 10.26 10.32
N GLN A 60 0.51 9.57 11.44
CA GLN A 60 -0.63 9.41 12.32
C GLN A 60 -0.79 10.69 13.13
N ALA A 61 -1.95 11.34 13.02
CA ALA A 61 -2.29 12.40 13.95
C ALA A 61 -2.34 11.80 15.37
N LEU A 62 -1.57 12.36 16.30
CA LEU A 62 -1.80 12.13 17.71
C LEU A 62 -3.17 12.74 18.01
N LYS A 63 -4.19 11.91 18.31
CA LYS A 63 -5.44 12.44 18.86
C LYS A 63 -5.06 13.15 20.15
N ALA A 64 -5.16 14.48 20.18
CA ALA A 64 -5.13 15.20 21.45
C ALA A 64 -6.26 14.62 22.34
N PRO A 65 -6.01 14.37 23.63
CA PRO A 65 -7.07 13.92 24.52
C PRO A 65 -8.22 14.94 24.49
N PRO A 66 -9.48 14.48 24.57
CA PRO A 66 -10.60 15.40 24.62
C PRO A 66 -10.37 16.38 25.77
N ARG A 67 -10.39 17.68 25.47
CA ARG A 67 -10.24 18.75 26.44
C ARG A 67 -11.31 18.52 27.52
N ALA A 68 -10.89 18.25 28.76
CA ALA A 68 -11.82 18.14 29.88
C ALA A 68 -12.64 19.44 29.95
N LYS A 69 -13.97 19.31 29.93
CA LYS A 69 -14.85 20.44 30.20
C LYS A 69 -14.66 20.80 31.68
N VAL A 70 -14.18 22.01 31.93
CA VAL A 70 -14.19 22.66 33.26
C VAL A 70 -15.50 23.42 33.40
#